data_AF-A0A0C2I8H3-F1
#
_entry.id   AF-A0A0C2I8H3-F1
#
_cell.length_a   1.000
_cell.length_b   1.000
_cell.length_c   1.000
_cell.angle_alpha   90.00
_cell.angle_beta   90.00
_cell.angle_gamma   90.00
#
_symmetry.space_group_name_H-M   'P 1'
#
loop_
_entity.id
_entity.type
_entity.pdbx_description
1 polymer ?
#
loop_
_entity_poly.entity_id
_entity_poly.type
_entity_poly.pdbx_seq_one_letter_code
_entity_poly.pdbx_strand_id
1 'polypeptide(L)' 'MLALGFSMIAGCSGRRSQTPVEGYACYAKAVPTLGDGGLAWGPSVKSASVKALDNCRRYAAESDGTPSTCKVTLTGCR' A
#
# COMPACT_ATOMS: atom_id res chain seq x y z
N MET A 1 45.15 5.29 -16.94
CA MET A 1 43.81 5.90 -17.10
C MET A 1 42.94 5.52 -15.91
N LEU A 2 42.03 6.45 -15.56
CA LEU A 2 41.20 6.52 -14.36
C LEU A 2 40.30 5.30 -14.09
N ALA A 3 39.95 5.20 -12.80
CA ALA A 3 39.02 4.30 -12.14
C ALA A 3 37.68 4.08 -12.82
N LEU A 4 37.02 2.97 -12.47
CA LEU A 4 35.59 2.90 -12.10
C LEU A 4 35.33 1.55 -11.43
N GLY A 5 35.42 1.53 -10.10
CA GLY A 5 34.85 0.46 -9.29
C GLY A 5 33.33 0.52 -9.38
N PHE A 6 32.70 -0.60 -9.69
CA PHE A 6 31.26 -0.78 -9.51
C PHE A 6 31.07 -1.85 -8.43
N SER A 7 31.11 -1.39 -7.18
CA SER A 7 30.63 -2.17 -6.05
C SER A 7 29.14 -2.36 -6.24
N MET A 8 28.70 -3.58 -6.53
CA MET A 8 27.29 -3.94 -6.52
C MET A 8 26.81 -3.80 -5.08
N ILE A 9 26.13 -2.69 -4.77
CA ILE A 9 25.39 -2.56 -3.53
C ILE A 9 24.24 -3.57 -3.64
N ALA A 10 24.43 -4.75 -3.05
CA ALA A 10 23.33 -5.62 -2.70
C ALA A 10 22.49 -4.89 -1.64
N GLY A 11 21.58 -4.03 -2.12
CA GLY A 11 20.55 -3.45 -1.30
C GLY A 11 19.61 -4.58 -0.88
N CYS A 12 19.86 -5.15 0.29
CA CYS A 12 18.85 -5.89 1.05
C CYS A 12 17.73 -4.91 1.41
N SER A 13 16.88 -4.57 0.43
CA SER A 13 15.62 -3.90 0.66
C SER A 13 14.75 -4.86 1.45
N GLY A 14 14.67 -4.59 2.75
CA GLY A 14 13.94 -5.39 3.70
C GLY A 14 12.51 -5.62 3.27
N ARG A 15 12.12 -6.89 3.25
CA ARG A 15 10.75 -7.41 3.33
C ARG A 15 9.74 -6.66 2.44
N ARG A 16 9.54 -7.17 1.24
CA ARG A 16 8.18 -7.28 0.74
C ARG A 16 7.97 -8.70 0.27
N SER A 17 7.67 -9.57 1.23
CA SER A 17 6.97 -10.83 0.98
C SER A 17 5.66 -10.46 0.29
N GLN A 18 5.72 -10.37 -1.03
CA GLN A 18 4.55 -10.37 -1.88
C GLN A 18 4.09 -11.82 -1.94
N THR A 19 2.77 -12.01 -1.81
CA THR A 19 1.94 -13.25 -1.90
C THR A 19 1.56 -13.91 -0.56
N PRO A 20 0.34 -14.50 -0.43
CA PRO A 20 -0.77 -14.62 -1.39
C PRO A 20 -2.08 -13.95 -0.92
N VAL A 21 -3.06 -13.94 -1.83
CA VAL A 21 -4.37 -13.27 -1.78
C VAL A 21 -5.40 -14.06 -0.94
N GLU A 22 -4.96 -15.05 -0.15
CA GLU A 22 -5.78 -15.86 0.76
C GLU A 22 -5.09 -15.97 2.12
N GLY A 23 -5.76 -15.53 3.20
CA GLY A 23 -5.33 -15.77 4.59
C GLY A 23 -4.82 -14.58 5.40
N TYR A 24 -4.90 -13.35 4.89
CA TYR A 24 -4.61 -12.18 5.73
C TYR A 24 -5.64 -12.02 6.85
N ALA A 25 -5.17 -12.00 8.10
CA ALA A 25 -6.01 -11.89 9.28
C ALA A 25 -6.71 -10.53 9.40
N CYS A 26 -6.14 -9.46 8.82
CA CYS A 26 -6.65 -8.10 8.99
C CYS A 26 -6.93 -7.40 7.66
N TYR A 27 -7.91 -6.52 7.66
CA TYR A 27 -8.28 -5.67 6.54
C TYR A 27 -8.42 -4.20 6.95
N ALA A 28 -8.34 -3.33 5.96
CA ALA A 28 -8.63 -1.91 6.08
C ALA A 28 -9.24 -1.38 4.78
N LYS A 29 -10.14 -0.41 4.89
CA LYS A 29 -10.72 0.36 3.79
C LYS A 29 -10.36 1.83 3.97
N ALA A 30 -9.90 2.45 2.89
CA ALA A 30 -9.71 3.89 2.81
C ALA A 30 -10.55 4.49 1.69
N VAL A 31 -11.10 5.68 1.91
CA VAL A 31 -11.93 6.40 0.94
C VAL A 31 -11.48 7.85 0.81
N PRO A 32 -11.53 8.44 -0.40
CA PRO A 32 -11.36 9.87 -0.61
C PRO A 32 -12.66 10.63 -0.27
N THR A 33 -12.61 11.97 -0.26
CA THR A 33 -13.79 12.82 -0.20
C THR A 33 -14.66 12.70 -1.45
N LEU A 34 -14.04 12.58 -2.64
CA LEU A 34 -14.70 12.36 -3.93
C LEU A 34 -14.02 11.19 -4.66
N GLY A 35 -14.83 10.30 -5.22
CA GLY A 35 -14.39 9.12 -5.95
C GLY A 35 -14.37 7.83 -5.11
N ASP A 36 -13.85 6.77 -5.71
CA ASP A 36 -13.81 5.44 -5.10
C ASP A 36 -12.56 5.21 -4.25
N GLY A 37 -12.76 4.48 -3.15
CA GLY A 37 -11.70 4.11 -2.22
C GLY A 37 -11.01 2.79 -2.54
N GLY A 38 -10.10 2.38 -1.66
CA GLY A 38 -9.38 1.12 -1.74
C GLY A 38 -9.62 0.24 -0.50
N LEU A 39 -9.96 -1.05 -0.72
CA LEU A 39 -9.89 -2.10 0.31
C LEU A 39 -8.55 -2.82 0.19
N ALA A 40 -7.94 -3.15 1.32
CA ALA A 40 -6.74 -3.96 1.36
C ALA A 40 -6.71 -4.89 2.57
N TRP A 41 -6.02 -6.01 2.38
CA TRP A 41 -5.78 -7.03 3.40
C TRP A 41 -4.28 -7.12 3.73
N GLY A 42 -3.96 -7.45 4.97
CA GLY A 42 -2.60 -7.59 5.47
C GLY A 42 -2.51 -8.39 6.79
N PRO A 43 -1.29 -8.75 7.22
CA PRO A 43 -1.06 -9.50 8.46
C PRO A 43 -1.40 -8.71 9.74
N SER A 44 -1.54 -7.39 9.64
CA SER A 44 -1.95 -6.50 10.74
C SER A 44 -2.76 -5.33 10.21
N VAL A 45 -3.58 -4.70 11.07
CA VAL A 45 -4.32 -3.47 10.73
C VAL A 45 -3.39 -2.39 10.17
N LYS A 46 -2.20 -2.19 10.74
CA LYS A 46 -1.24 -1.20 10.24
C LYS A 46 -0.83 -1.46 8.80
N SER A 47 -0.49 -2.71 8.46
CA SER A 47 -0.10 -3.08 7.10
C SER A 47 -1.27 -2.97 6.11
N ALA A 48 -2.47 -3.38 6.53
CA ALA A 48 -3.67 -3.28 5.72
C ALA A 48 -4.04 -1.81 5.47
N SER A 49 -3.95 -0.94 6.48
CA SER A 49 -4.23 0.49 6.39
C SER A 49 -3.29 1.21 5.44
N VAL A 50 -1.98 0.93 5.50
CA VAL A 50 -1.01 1.50 4.56
C VAL A 50 -1.36 1.10 3.12
N LYS A 51 -1.67 -0.17 2.89
CA LYS A 51 -2.03 -0.68 1.57
C LYS A 51 -3.38 -0.12 1.07
N ALA A 52 -4.36 0.04 1.96
CA ALA A 52 -5.66 0.62 1.63
C ALA A 52 -5.54 2.09 1.24
N LEU A 53 -4.71 2.87 1.95
CA LEU A 53 -4.44 4.27 1.64
C LEU A 53 -3.71 4.43 0.30
N ASP A 54 -2.73 3.57 0.02
CA ASP A 54 -2.01 3.57 -1.26
C ASP A 54 -2.95 3.25 -2.43
N ASN A 55 -3.77 2.21 -2.28
CA ASN A 55 -4.82 1.87 -3.24
C ASN A 55 -5.81 3.03 -3.45
N CYS A 56 -6.31 3.63 -2.36
CA CYS A 56 -7.22 4.76 -2.42
C CYS A 56 -6.62 5.93 -3.21
N ARG A 57 -5.37 6.31 -2.93
CA ARG A 57 -4.70 7.41 -3.64
C ARG A 57 -4.56 7.12 -5.12
N ARG A 58 -4.22 5.88 -5.48
CA ARG A 58 -4.09 5.47 -6.88
C ARG A 58 -5.43 5.50 -7.60
N TYR A 59 -6.46 4.85 -7.06
CA TYR A 59 -7.78 4.78 -7.71
C TYR A 59 -8.49 6.13 -7.77
N ALA A 60 -8.37 6.95 -6.73
CA ALA A 60 -8.90 8.30 -6.74
C ALA A 60 -8.19 9.17 -7.79
N ALA A 61 -6.87 9.02 -8.00
CA ALA A 61 -6.16 9.75 -9.04
C ALA A 61 -6.54 9.27 -10.46
N GLU A 62 -6.79 7.97 -10.64
CA GLU A 62 -7.20 7.38 -11.92
C GLU A 62 -8.65 7.70 -12.30
N SER A 63 -9.48 8.13 -11.35
CA SER A 63 -10.92 8.35 -11.52
C SER A 63 -11.37 9.80 -11.32
N ASP A 64 -10.47 10.77 -11.52
CA ASP A 64 -10.73 12.22 -11.29
C ASP A 64 -11.27 12.56 -9.88
N GLY A 65 -10.94 11.73 -8.89
CA GLY A 65 -11.29 11.90 -7.49
C GLY A 65 -10.29 12.77 -6.71
N THR A 66 -10.33 12.67 -5.37
CA THR A 66 -9.49 13.49 -4.47
C THR A 66 -8.44 12.66 -3.72
N PRO A 67 -7.32 12.25 -4.36
CA PRO A 67 -6.33 11.34 -3.78
C PRO A 67 -5.67 11.86 -2.50
N SER A 68 -5.50 13.18 -2.37
CA SER A 68 -4.94 13.83 -1.18
C SER A 68 -5.82 13.69 0.09
N THR A 69 -7.10 13.33 -0.08
CA THR A 69 -8.08 13.26 1.00
C THR A 69 -8.34 11.84 1.51
N CYS A 70 -7.62 10.86 0.97
CA CYS A 70 -7.76 9.46 1.36
C CYS A 70 -7.53 9.25 2.86
N LYS A 71 -8.54 8.69 3.53
CA LYS A 71 -8.51 8.35 4.95
C LYS A 71 -9.06 6.95 5.20
N VAL A 72 -8.50 6.26 6.19
CA VAL A 72 -9.01 4.95 6.61
C VAL A 72 -10.33 5.14 7.35
N THR A 73 -11.38 4.45 6.91
CA THR A 73 -12.73 4.54 7.49
C THR A 73 -13.21 3.23 8.10
N LEU A 74 -12.61 2.11 7.72
CA LEU A 74 -12.94 0.79 8.24
C LEU A 74 -11.66 -0.01 8.45
N THR A 75 -11.59 -0.71 9.57
CA THR A 75 -10.55 -1.69 9.86
C THR A 75 -11.19 -2.89 10.55
N GLY A 76 -10.55 -4.06 10.43
CA GLY A 76 -10.99 -5.25 11.15
C GLY A 76 -9.97 -6.36 11.04
N CYS A 77 -10.07 -7.32 11.96
CA CYS A 77 -9.34 -8.58 11.90
C CYS A 77 -10.29 -9.74 12.20
N ARG A 78 -9.97 -10.92 11.67
CA ARG A 78 -10.63 -12.18 11.98
C ARG A 78 -10.24 -12.67 13.38
#